data_AF-A0A7C5KN69-F1
#
_entry.id   AF-A0A7C5KN69-F1
#
_cell.length_a   1.000
_cell.length_b   1.000
_cell.length_c   1.000
_cell.angle_alpha   90.00
_cell.angle_beta   90.00
_cell.angle_gamma   90.00
#
_symmetry.space_group_name_H-M   'P 1'
#
loop_
_entity.id
_entity.type
_entity.pdbx_description
1 polymer ?
#
loop_
_entity_poly.entity_id
_entity_poly.type
_entity_poly.pdbx_seq_one_letter_code
_entity_poly.pdbx_strand_id
1 'polypeptide(L)'
;MPIQENDRGKPEACPRCGYPPPPAGICRLCEEPPRRLLPFPLSTFAGFLEYFRAALRLITEKEYMGKLWVPFLLNCLAFVGMAYGIWVGIHPLIEGLLGILPDPLLFTTGIVFSVLLTLVSAWFLFPVLLAVFLLPFLDPISRIAEQELLGFPPPSSSRSFLGDLWDSMETTVRIFFWQLMGLFLTLALSFTGVGLILGILVGAFLAGYSFLDYPMARRGMDGTKKNRYVFSHWGYALGLGLGFELGLLIPFFNLFLSTPAAAVASSRIYLKTQASQSSSQNTFFRKHESESERVS
;
A
#
# COMPACT_ATOMS: atom_id res chain seq x y z
N MET A 1 8.08 41.71 27.81
CA MET A 1 7.10 40.62 28.07
C MET A 1 6.23 40.48 26.84
N PRO A 2 5.90 39.28 26.34
CA PRO A 2 6.44 37.96 26.66
C PRO A 2 7.47 37.49 25.63
N ILE A 3 8.32 36.60 26.10
CA ILE A 3 9.35 35.89 25.35
C ILE A 3 8.61 34.85 24.50
N GLN A 4 8.79 34.93 23.18
CA GLN A 4 8.35 33.91 22.24
C GLN A 4 8.99 32.58 22.65
N GLU A 5 8.14 31.66 23.12
CA GLU A 5 8.53 30.32 23.52
C GLU A 5 8.97 29.58 22.26
N ASN A 6 10.28 29.50 22.17
CA ASN A 6 11.04 29.05 21.05
C ASN A 6 10.98 27.52 20.97
N ASP A 7 10.32 27.03 19.91
CA ASP A 7 10.14 25.63 19.46
C ASP A 7 11.45 24.87 19.15
N ARG A 8 12.58 25.22 19.79
CA ARG A 8 13.91 24.57 19.65
C ARG A 8 13.95 23.26 20.44
N GLY A 9 13.23 22.25 19.99
CA GLY A 9 13.29 20.93 20.62
C GLY A 9 13.06 19.72 19.71
N LYS A 10 12.62 19.88 18.46
CA LYS A 10 12.46 18.76 17.53
C LYS A 10 13.58 18.77 16.48
N PRO A 11 14.37 17.69 16.35
CA PRO A 11 15.34 17.57 15.27
C PRO A 11 14.60 17.71 13.94
N GLU A 12 15.08 18.60 13.05
CA GLU A 12 14.53 18.73 11.71
C GLU A 12 14.62 17.39 10.97
N ALA A 13 13.54 17.01 10.28
CA ALA A 13 13.48 15.76 9.54
C ALA A 13 14.52 15.78 8.40
N CYS A 14 15.27 14.68 8.25
CA CYS A 14 16.25 14.55 7.18
C CYS A 14 15.56 14.65 5.81
N PRO A 15 16.04 15.50 4.88
CA PRO A 15 15.42 15.66 3.56
C PRO A 15 15.51 14.40 2.68
N ARG A 16 16.38 13.43 3.01
CA ARG A 16 16.52 12.16 2.27
C ARG A 16 15.54 11.08 2.69
N CYS A 17 15.39 10.82 3.99
CA CYS A 17 14.57 9.72 4.52
C CYS A 17 13.30 10.17 5.25
N GLY A 18 13.13 11.47 5.48
CA GLY A 18 11.99 12.05 6.19
C GLY A 18 11.99 11.79 7.70
N TYR A 19 13.05 11.19 8.26
CA TYR A 19 13.19 10.93 9.70
C TYR A 19 14.22 11.86 10.35
N PRO A 20 14.04 12.19 11.66
CA PRO A 20 15.05 12.94 12.40
C PRO A 20 16.40 12.19 12.39
N PRO A 21 17.53 12.91 12.39
CA PRO A 21 18.86 12.30 12.40
C PRO A 21 19.01 11.36 13.62
N PRO A 22 19.68 10.21 13.45
CA PRO A 22 19.88 9.27 14.55
C PRO A 22 20.74 9.90 15.65
N PRO A 23 20.49 9.56 16.93
CA PRO A 23 21.19 10.15 18.07
C PRO A 23 22.69 9.83 18.14
N ALA A 24 23.13 8.74 17.50
CA ALA A 24 24.53 8.36 17.37
C ALA A 24 24.73 7.53 16.09
N GLY A 25 25.11 8.17 14.99
CA GLY A 25 25.49 7.48 13.76
C GLY A 25 25.14 8.25 12.48
N ILE A 26 25.62 7.73 11.35
CA ILE A 26 25.24 8.22 10.02
C ILE A 26 24.20 7.24 9.47
N CYS A 27 23.09 7.77 8.95
CA CYS A 27 22.08 6.96 8.27
C CYS A 27 22.72 6.25 7.06
N ARG A 28 22.61 4.91 6.95
CA ARG A 28 23.18 4.15 5.82
C ARG A 28 22.65 4.64 4.46
N LEU A 29 21.38 5.04 4.43
CA LEU A 29 20.73 5.63 3.25
C LEU A 29 21.34 6.99 2.85
N CYS A 30 21.93 7.71 3.80
CA CYS A 30 22.61 8.98 3.56
C CYS A 30 24.08 8.80 3.14
N GLU A 31 24.74 7.71 3.59
CA GLU A 31 26.09 7.36 3.17
C GLU A 31 26.13 6.84 1.73
N GLU A 32 25.10 6.12 1.28
CA GLU A 32 25.06 5.64 -0.09
C GLU A 32 25.02 6.80 -1.11
N PRO A 33 25.78 6.70 -2.22
CA PRO A 33 25.70 7.66 -3.29
C PRO A 33 24.28 7.65 -3.86
N PRO A 34 23.76 8.83 -4.25
CA PRO A 34 22.40 8.95 -4.71
C PRO A 34 22.15 8.11 -5.95
N ARG A 35 21.20 7.18 -5.85
CA ARG A 35 20.80 6.34 -6.98
C ARG A 35 19.97 7.19 -7.95
N ARG A 36 20.17 7.02 -9.26
CA ARG A 36 19.26 7.59 -10.26
C ARG A 36 17.91 6.89 -10.20
N LEU A 37 16.84 7.66 -10.33
CA LEU A 37 15.51 7.11 -10.56
C LEU A 37 15.52 6.32 -11.88
N LEU A 38 15.06 5.07 -11.83
CA LEU A 38 14.92 4.26 -13.02
C LEU A 38 13.82 4.83 -13.93
N PRO A 39 14.05 4.93 -15.24
CA PRO A 39 13.02 5.33 -16.18
C PRO A 39 11.98 4.22 -16.36
N PHE A 40 10.80 4.55 -16.87
CA PHE A 40 9.87 3.55 -17.36
C PHE A 40 10.47 2.84 -18.60
N PRO A 41 10.36 1.51 -18.75
CA PRO A 41 9.63 0.52 -17.94
C PRO A 41 10.44 -0.15 -16.82
N LEU A 42 11.72 0.21 -16.65
CA LEU A 42 12.60 -0.37 -15.63
C LEU A 42 12.10 -0.13 -14.20
N SER A 43 11.45 1.01 -13.94
CA SER A 43 10.81 1.30 -12.65
C SER A 43 9.69 0.32 -12.30
N THR A 44 8.88 -0.09 -13.30
CA THR A 44 7.84 -1.10 -13.12
C THR A 44 8.44 -2.46 -12.80
N PHE A 45 9.46 -2.87 -13.55
CA PHE A 45 10.14 -4.14 -13.27
C PHE A 45 10.83 -4.14 -11.90
N ALA A 46 11.42 -3.01 -11.50
CA ALA A 46 12.02 -2.85 -10.17
C ALA A 46 10.98 -2.95 -9.05
N GLY A 47 9.83 -2.27 -9.18
CA GLY A 47 8.73 -2.37 -8.21
C GLY A 47 8.21 -3.81 -8.08
N PHE A 48 8.04 -4.49 -9.20
CA PHE A 48 7.64 -5.90 -9.27
C PHE A 48 8.63 -6.82 -8.55
N LEU A 49 9.93 -6.71 -8.86
CA LEU A 49 10.95 -7.53 -8.21
C LEU A 49 11.10 -7.22 -6.71
N GLU A 50 10.92 -5.97 -6.28
CA GLU A 50 10.97 -5.63 -4.86
C GLU A 50 9.84 -6.29 -4.06
N TYR A 51 8.66 -6.52 -4.66
CA TYR A 51 7.59 -7.30 -4.03
C TYR A 51 8.04 -8.73 -3.71
N PHE A 52 8.57 -9.46 -4.70
CA PHE A 52 9.03 -10.84 -4.47
C PHE A 52 10.26 -10.91 -3.56
N ARG A 53 11.18 -9.94 -3.64
CA ARG A 53 12.30 -9.84 -2.70
C ARG A 53 11.83 -9.61 -1.28
N ALA A 54 10.82 -8.75 -1.08
CA ALA A 54 10.21 -8.55 0.23
C ALA A 54 9.59 -9.87 0.72
N ALA A 55 8.78 -10.53 -0.10
CA ALA A 55 8.16 -11.81 0.24
C ALA A 55 9.20 -12.87 0.66
N LEU A 56 10.30 -13.00 -0.08
CA LEU A 56 11.39 -13.91 0.28
C LEU A 56 12.01 -13.56 1.63
N ARG A 57 12.28 -12.28 1.89
CA ARG A 57 12.85 -11.83 3.17
C ARG A 57 11.95 -12.14 4.34
N LEU A 58 10.64 -11.94 4.21
CA LEU A 58 9.68 -12.28 5.25
C LEU A 58 9.77 -13.75 5.69
N ILE A 59 10.06 -14.65 4.74
CA ILE A 59 10.17 -16.09 4.99
C ILE A 59 11.58 -16.45 5.51
N THR A 60 12.63 -15.80 5.01
CA THR A 60 14.01 -16.16 5.34
C THR A 60 14.52 -15.52 6.64
N GLU A 61 14.05 -14.34 6.98
CA GLU A 61 14.57 -13.55 8.10
C GLU A 61 13.71 -13.75 9.36
N LYS A 62 14.32 -14.34 10.39
CA LYS A 62 13.66 -14.69 11.66
C LYS A 62 13.03 -13.48 12.38
N GLU A 63 13.56 -12.29 12.16
CA GLU A 63 13.08 -11.05 12.80
C GLU A 63 11.65 -10.70 12.36
N TYR A 64 11.28 -11.00 11.10
CA TYR A 64 9.92 -10.80 10.58
C TYR A 64 8.96 -11.89 11.07
N MET A 65 9.40 -13.15 11.11
CA MET A 65 8.57 -14.30 11.51
C MET A 65 7.92 -14.10 12.88
N GLY A 66 8.65 -13.53 13.85
CA GLY A 66 8.11 -13.24 15.19
C GLY A 66 7.02 -12.17 15.23
N LYS A 67 6.89 -11.32 14.19
CA LYS A 67 5.90 -10.23 14.11
C LYS A 67 4.77 -10.51 13.11
N LEU A 68 4.90 -11.56 12.30
CA LEU A 68 3.91 -11.94 11.27
C LEU A 68 2.62 -12.55 11.84
N TRP A 69 2.65 -13.06 13.07
CA TRP A 69 1.46 -13.69 13.66
C TRP A 69 0.29 -12.71 13.84
N VAL A 70 0.56 -11.42 14.09
CA VAL A 70 -0.48 -10.39 14.26
C VAL A 70 -1.27 -10.16 12.96
N PRO A 71 -0.66 -9.76 11.82
CA PRO A 71 -1.41 -9.58 10.58
C PRO A 71 -2.00 -10.90 10.08
N PHE A 72 -1.36 -12.04 10.35
CA PHE A 72 -1.93 -13.35 10.05
C PHE A 72 -3.24 -13.59 10.81
N LEU A 73 -3.23 -13.42 12.14
CA LEU A 73 -4.41 -13.59 12.97
C LEU A 73 -5.51 -12.63 12.54
N LEU A 74 -5.18 -11.37 12.25
CA LEU A 74 -6.14 -10.39 11.75
C LEU A 74 -6.73 -10.77 10.39
N ASN A 75 -5.91 -11.30 9.47
CA ASN A 75 -6.40 -11.77 8.17
C ASN A 75 -7.35 -12.97 8.33
N CYS A 76 -7.01 -13.93 9.21
CA CYS A 76 -7.89 -15.04 9.55
C CYS A 76 -9.20 -14.57 10.20
N LEU A 77 -9.13 -13.65 11.16
CA LEU A 77 -10.31 -13.09 11.81
C LEU A 77 -11.18 -12.31 10.82
N ALA A 78 -10.58 -11.52 9.93
CA ALA A 78 -11.29 -10.81 8.88
C ALA A 78 -11.96 -11.77 7.89
N PHE A 79 -11.26 -12.84 7.50
CA PHE A 79 -11.81 -13.87 6.61
C PHE A 79 -12.99 -14.61 7.24
N VAL A 80 -12.85 -15.08 8.49
CA VAL A 80 -13.93 -15.76 9.22
C VAL A 80 -15.08 -14.82 9.51
N GLY A 81 -14.80 -13.59 9.95
CA GLY A 81 -15.80 -12.57 10.23
C GLY A 81 -16.59 -12.17 8.99
N MET A 82 -15.92 -12.05 7.83
CA MET A 82 -16.57 -11.83 6.54
C MET A 82 -17.44 -13.02 6.15
N ALA A 83 -16.91 -14.24 6.19
CA ALA A 83 -17.67 -15.44 5.82
C ALA A 83 -18.93 -15.58 6.69
N TYR A 84 -18.80 -15.31 7.99
CA TYR A 84 -19.93 -15.27 8.92
C TYR A 84 -20.90 -14.12 8.62
N GLY A 85 -20.40 -12.92 8.34
CA GLY A 85 -21.23 -11.76 8.01
C GLY A 85 -22.01 -11.95 6.70
N ILE A 86 -21.38 -12.55 5.69
CA ILE A 86 -22.03 -12.95 4.45
C ILE A 86 -23.09 -14.02 4.74
N TRP A 87 -22.76 -15.05 5.51
CA TRP A 87 -23.70 -16.10 5.89
C TRP A 87 -24.94 -15.51 6.58
N VAL A 88 -24.77 -14.65 7.58
CA VAL A 88 -25.89 -14.05 8.33
C VAL A 88 -26.65 -13.00 7.53
N GLY A 89 -25.96 -12.20 6.71
CA GLY A 89 -26.55 -11.06 6.01
C GLY A 89 -27.19 -11.42 4.67
N ILE A 90 -26.56 -12.31 3.90
CA ILE A 90 -26.99 -12.68 2.56
C ILE A 90 -28.02 -13.81 2.60
N HIS A 91 -27.90 -14.78 3.51
CA HIS A 91 -28.83 -15.92 3.58
C HIS A 91 -30.32 -15.50 3.73
N PRO A 92 -30.69 -14.59 4.64
CA PRO A 92 -32.09 -14.16 4.78
C PRO A 92 -32.57 -13.34 3.58
N LEU A 93 -31.68 -12.58 2.95
CA LEU A 93 -31.98 -11.78 1.76
C LEU A 93 -32.29 -12.69 0.57
N ILE A 94 -31.54 -13.78 0.44
CA ILE A 94 -31.72 -14.80 -0.59
C ILE A 94 -32.99 -15.60 -0.35
N GLU A 95 -33.26 -16.04 0.89
CA GLU A 95 -34.51 -16.72 1.24
C GLU A 95 -35.73 -15.85 0.95
N GLY A 96 -35.67 -14.56 1.30
CA GLY A 96 -36.75 -13.60 1.02
C GLY A 96 -36.98 -13.37 -0.48
N LEU A 97 -35.91 -13.33 -1.28
CA LEU A 97 -36.01 -13.12 -2.74
C LEU A 97 -36.46 -14.38 -3.48
N LEU A 98 -36.00 -15.56 -3.03
CA LEU A 98 -36.33 -16.85 -3.63
C LEU A 98 -37.74 -17.32 -3.30
N GLY A 99 -38.32 -16.93 -2.15
CA GLY A 99 -39.71 -17.25 -1.78
C GLY A 99 -40.79 -16.68 -2.71
N ILE A 100 -40.42 -15.86 -3.69
CA ILE A 100 -41.30 -15.27 -4.69
C ILE A 100 -41.36 -16.12 -5.99
N LEU A 101 -40.42 -17.06 -6.18
CA LEU A 101 -40.30 -17.87 -7.40
C LEU A 101 -41.02 -19.23 -7.26
N PRO A 102 -41.49 -19.84 -8.36
CA PRO A 102 -42.12 -21.16 -8.35
C PRO A 102 -41.10 -22.32 -8.15
N ASP A 103 -41.55 -23.38 -7.47
CA ASP A 103 -40.74 -24.50 -6.92
C ASP A 103 -39.69 -25.15 -7.84
N PRO A 104 -39.91 -25.36 -9.16
CA PRO A 104 -38.92 -26.04 -10.01
C PRO A 104 -37.72 -25.17 -10.38
N LEU A 105 -37.89 -23.84 -10.40
CA LEU A 105 -36.83 -22.87 -10.72
C LEU A 105 -36.00 -22.52 -9.48
N LEU A 106 -36.60 -22.61 -8.29
CA LEU A 106 -36.03 -22.28 -6.99
C LEU A 106 -34.74 -23.04 -6.66
N PHE A 107 -34.70 -24.35 -6.89
CA PHE A 107 -33.59 -25.19 -6.46
C PHE A 107 -32.30 -24.95 -7.28
N THR A 108 -32.41 -24.83 -8.60
CA THR A 108 -31.25 -24.66 -9.49
C THR A 108 -30.83 -23.20 -9.64
N THR A 109 -31.78 -22.26 -9.79
CA THR A 109 -31.42 -20.84 -9.92
C THR A 109 -31.04 -20.21 -8.58
N GLY A 110 -31.65 -20.64 -7.47
CA GLY A 110 -31.37 -20.07 -6.15
C GLY A 110 -30.00 -20.42 -5.59
N ILE A 111 -29.58 -21.69 -5.71
CA ILE A 111 -28.25 -22.11 -5.25
C ILE A 111 -27.16 -21.44 -6.09
N VAL A 112 -27.32 -21.44 -7.42
CA VAL A 112 -26.33 -20.83 -8.34
C VAL A 112 -26.25 -19.32 -8.12
N PHE A 113 -27.39 -18.63 -7.98
CA PHE A 113 -27.44 -17.19 -7.70
C PHE A 113 -26.84 -16.85 -6.32
N SER A 114 -27.11 -17.67 -5.30
CA SER A 114 -26.56 -17.50 -3.95
C SER A 114 -25.04 -17.66 -3.90
N VAL A 115 -24.54 -18.72 -4.55
CA VAL A 115 -23.09 -18.96 -4.66
C VAL A 115 -22.44 -17.83 -5.44
N LEU A 116 -23.03 -17.41 -6.56
CA LEU A 116 -22.51 -16.32 -7.38
C LEU A 116 -22.47 -14.99 -6.61
N LEU A 117 -23.55 -14.62 -5.93
CA LEU A 117 -23.62 -13.40 -5.13
C LEU A 117 -22.60 -13.43 -3.99
N THR A 118 -22.48 -14.56 -3.30
CA THR A 118 -21.46 -14.75 -2.25
C THR A 118 -20.05 -14.58 -2.78
N LEU A 119 -19.73 -15.19 -3.92
CA LEU A 119 -18.41 -15.08 -4.54
C LEU A 119 -18.10 -13.65 -5.01
N VAL A 120 -19.06 -12.97 -5.63
CA VAL A 120 -18.90 -11.58 -6.09
C VAL A 120 -18.75 -10.63 -4.91
N SER A 121 -19.59 -10.76 -3.87
CA SER A 121 -19.49 -9.96 -2.65
C SER A 121 -18.16 -10.19 -1.94
N ALA A 122 -17.73 -11.45 -1.79
CA ALA A 122 -16.44 -11.78 -1.21
C ALA A 122 -15.28 -11.18 -2.03
N TRP A 123 -15.31 -11.28 -3.36
CA TRP A 123 -14.24 -10.75 -4.21
C TRP A 123 -14.13 -9.21 -4.15
N PHE A 124 -15.25 -8.51 -4.04
CA PHE A 124 -15.28 -7.04 -4.10
C PHE A 124 -15.16 -6.35 -2.73
N LEU A 125 -15.83 -6.86 -1.70
CA LEU A 125 -15.86 -6.24 -0.36
C LEU A 125 -14.65 -6.65 0.50
N PHE A 126 -14.12 -7.87 0.31
CA PHE A 126 -13.04 -8.41 1.15
C PHE A 126 -11.76 -7.59 1.10
N PRO A 127 -11.19 -7.27 -0.07
CA PRO A 127 -9.93 -6.57 -0.12
C PRO A 127 -10.01 -5.18 0.52
N VAL A 128 -11.16 -4.51 0.39
CA VAL A 128 -11.41 -3.14 0.88
C VAL A 128 -11.52 -3.13 2.40
N LEU A 129 -12.35 -4.00 2.98
CA LEU A 129 -12.50 -4.10 4.42
C LEU A 129 -11.18 -4.56 5.06
N LEU A 130 -10.53 -5.56 4.46
CA LEU A 130 -9.25 -6.06 4.93
C LEU A 130 -8.19 -4.95 4.94
N ALA A 131 -8.11 -4.13 3.90
CA ALA A 131 -7.13 -3.04 3.83
C ALA A 131 -7.29 -2.06 5.00
N VAL A 132 -8.50 -1.57 5.29
CA VAL A 132 -8.75 -0.63 6.40
C VAL A 132 -8.28 -1.19 7.74
N PHE A 133 -8.58 -2.47 8.01
CA PHE A 133 -8.23 -3.09 9.28
C PHE A 133 -6.77 -3.50 9.38
N LEU A 134 -6.14 -3.98 8.31
CA LEU A 134 -4.78 -4.49 8.37
C LEU A 134 -3.72 -3.39 8.33
N LEU A 135 -3.93 -2.31 7.57
CA LEU A 135 -2.97 -1.21 7.41
C LEU A 135 -2.33 -0.73 8.73
N PRO A 136 -3.07 -0.40 9.80
CA PRO A 136 -2.47 0.08 11.05
C PRO A 136 -1.61 -0.98 11.76
N PHE A 137 -1.89 -2.27 11.56
CA PHE A 137 -1.14 -3.36 12.20
C PHE A 137 0.11 -3.80 11.41
N LEU A 138 0.34 -3.22 10.23
CA LEU A 138 1.55 -3.47 9.45
C LEU A 138 2.75 -2.63 9.92
N ASP A 139 2.56 -1.71 10.88
CA ASP A 139 3.60 -0.79 11.40
C ASP A 139 4.83 -1.48 12.00
N PRO A 140 4.68 -2.51 12.83
CA PRO A 140 5.85 -3.21 13.37
C PRO A 140 6.70 -3.89 12.29
N ILE A 141 6.08 -4.33 11.20
CA ILE A 141 6.73 -5.06 10.10
C ILE A 141 7.46 -4.10 9.17
N SER A 142 6.79 -3.01 8.78
CA SER A 142 7.43 -1.98 7.97
C SER A 142 8.59 -1.31 8.69
N ARG A 143 8.53 -1.15 10.00
CA ARG A 143 9.65 -0.64 10.80
C ARG A 143 10.90 -1.51 10.73
N ILE A 144 10.77 -2.83 10.74
CA ILE A 144 11.93 -3.73 10.53
C ILE A 144 12.53 -3.46 9.15
N ALA A 145 11.68 -3.39 8.12
CA ALA A 145 12.12 -3.16 6.75
C ALA A 145 12.82 -1.80 6.55
N GLU A 146 12.32 -0.77 7.23
CA GLU A 146 12.96 0.54 7.24
C GLU A 146 14.26 0.55 8.06
N GLN A 147 14.29 -0.11 9.22
CA GLN A 147 15.49 -0.24 10.05
C GLN A 147 16.62 -0.95 9.31
N GLU A 148 16.31 -1.98 8.51
CA GLU A 148 17.28 -2.68 7.67
C GLU A 148 17.97 -1.73 6.67
N LEU A 149 17.19 -0.81 6.07
CA LEU A 149 17.68 0.18 5.10
C LEU A 149 18.36 1.38 5.75
N LEU A 150 17.84 1.87 6.87
CA LEU A 150 18.32 3.06 7.56
C LEU A 150 19.55 2.77 8.43
N GLY A 151 19.65 1.54 8.95
CA GLY A 151 20.68 1.14 9.92
C GLY A 151 20.38 1.54 11.36
N PHE A 152 19.23 2.16 11.63
CA PHE A 152 18.78 2.55 12.97
C PHE A 152 17.25 2.40 13.09
N PRO A 153 16.71 2.20 14.30
CA PRO A 153 15.27 2.03 14.50
C PRO A 153 14.53 3.35 14.17
N PRO A 154 13.59 3.36 13.21
CA PRO A 154 12.82 4.56 12.90
C PRO A 154 11.92 4.93 14.09
N PRO A 155 11.64 6.24 14.30
CA PRO A 155 10.75 6.67 15.37
C PRO A 155 9.34 6.07 15.21
N SER A 156 8.64 5.94 16.33
CA SER A 156 7.22 5.57 16.34
C SER A 156 6.40 6.58 15.53
N SER A 157 5.25 6.14 14.99
CA SER A 157 4.28 7.02 14.33
C SER A 157 4.10 8.30 15.15
N SER A 158 4.17 9.46 14.48
CA SER A 158 3.96 10.76 15.12
C SER A 158 2.47 11.07 15.35
N ARG A 159 1.58 10.22 14.83
CA ARG A 159 0.12 10.36 14.92
C ARG A 159 -0.47 9.40 15.95
N SER A 160 -1.65 9.76 16.46
CA SER A 160 -2.44 8.87 17.29
C SER A 160 -3.00 7.73 16.44
N PHE A 161 -3.21 6.56 17.05
CA PHE A 161 -3.79 5.39 16.38
C PHE A 161 -5.12 5.72 15.66
N LEU A 162 -5.96 6.57 16.27
CA LEU A 162 -7.21 7.03 15.64
C LEU A 162 -6.97 7.92 14.41
N GLY A 163 -5.94 8.77 14.43
CA GLY A 163 -5.56 9.57 13.28
C GLY A 163 -5.06 8.72 12.11
N ASP A 164 -4.29 7.67 12.41
CA ASP A 164 -3.81 6.71 11.41
C ASP A 164 -4.96 5.88 10.82
N LEU A 165 -5.95 5.51 11.63
CA LEU A 165 -7.18 4.88 11.15
C LEU A 165 -7.99 5.79 10.23
N TRP A 166 -8.16 7.07 10.59
CA TRP A 166 -8.93 8.01 9.77
C TRP A 166 -8.28 8.27 8.40
N ASP A 167 -6.97 8.50 8.36
CA ASP A 167 -6.24 8.69 7.09
C ASP A 167 -6.28 7.42 6.21
N SER A 168 -6.21 6.24 6.85
CA SER A 168 -6.37 4.95 6.17
C SER A 168 -7.78 4.77 5.62
N MET A 169 -8.82 5.15 6.38
CA MET A 169 -10.21 5.11 5.94
C MET A 169 -10.47 6.07 4.77
N GLU A 170 -10.04 7.33 4.88
CA GLU A 170 -10.20 8.34 3.82
C GLU A 170 -9.57 7.85 2.51
N THR A 171 -8.33 7.36 2.60
CA THR A 171 -7.60 6.88 1.41
C THR A 171 -8.25 5.62 0.85
N THR A 172 -8.67 4.68 1.70
CA THR A 172 -9.33 3.44 1.25
C THR A 172 -10.66 3.74 0.56
N VAL A 173 -11.46 4.66 1.09
CA VAL A 173 -12.73 5.08 0.46
C VAL A 173 -12.45 5.71 -0.91
N ARG A 174 -11.47 6.62 -1.00
CA ARG A 174 -11.10 7.24 -2.28
C ARG A 174 -10.66 6.20 -3.32
N ILE A 175 -9.84 5.24 -2.92
CA ILE A 175 -9.36 4.17 -3.81
C ILE A 175 -10.51 3.24 -4.19
N PHE A 176 -11.43 2.93 -3.27
CA PHE A 176 -12.63 2.16 -3.56
C PHE A 176 -13.47 2.81 -4.65
N PHE A 177 -13.69 4.13 -4.59
CA PHE A 177 -14.38 4.85 -5.66
C PHE A 177 -13.64 4.77 -6.99
N TRP A 178 -12.31 4.93 -7.00
CA TRP A 178 -11.50 4.77 -8.22
C TRP A 178 -11.55 3.35 -8.78
N GLN A 179 -11.52 2.34 -7.90
CA GLN A 179 -11.63 0.94 -8.27
C GLN A 179 -12.99 0.64 -8.90
N LEU A 180 -14.06 1.21 -8.33
CA LEU A 180 -15.41 1.07 -8.86
C LEU A 180 -15.55 1.74 -10.24
N MET A 181 -15.00 2.95 -10.41
CA MET A 181 -14.97 3.62 -11.72
C MET A 181 -14.15 2.83 -12.74
N GLY A 182 -12.99 2.31 -12.33
CA GLY A 182 -12.14 1.45 -13.15
C GLY A 182 -12.86 0.17 -13.58
N LEU A 183 -13.64 -0.46 -12.69
CA LEU A 183 -14.46 -1.62 -13.00
C LEU A 183 -15.48 -1.30 -14.10
N PHE A 184 -16.23 -0.20 -13.98
CA PHE A 184 -17.21 0.21 -14.99
C PHE A 184 -16.55 0.46 -16.36
N LEU A 185 -15.38 1.11 -16.37
CA LEU A 185 -14.61 1.34 -17.58
C LEU A 185 -14.15 0.03 -18.23
N THR A 186 -13.55 -0.86 -17.43
CA THR A 186 -13.13 -2.19 -17.89
C THR A 186 -14.29 -3.01 -18.44
N LEU A 187 -15.46 -2.96 -17.79
CA LEU A 187 -16.65 -3.67 -18.25
C LEU A 187 -17.14 -3.14 -19.60
N ALA A 188 -17.18 -1.81 -19.77
CA ALA A 188 -17.54 -1.18 -21.04
C ALA A 188 -16.58 -1.58 -22.19
N LEU A 189 -15.28 -1.73 -21.88
CA LEU A 189 -14.23 -2.12 -22.84
C LEU A 189 -14.03 -3.63 -22.96
N SER A 190 -14.76 -4.46 -22.21
CA SER A 190 -14.56 -5.91 -22.22
C SER A 190 -14.94 -6.54 -23.57
N PHE A 191 -15.89 -5.93 -24.30
CA PHE A 191 -16.31 -6.39 -25.63
C PHE A 191 -15.20 -6.32 -26.70
N THR A 192 -14.13 -5.55 -26.47
CA THR A 192 -13.02 -5.41 -27.41
C THR A 192 -11.82 -6.30 -27.08
N GLY A 193 -11.87 -7.06 -25.98
CA GLY A 193 -10.75 -7.84 -25.44
C GLY A 193 -9.67 -7.01 -24.73
N VAL A 194 -9.57 -5.71 -25.05
CA VAL A 194 -8.63 -4.76 -24.41
C VAL A 194 -9.01 -4.46 -22.97
N GLY A 195 -10.31 -4.53 -22.63
CA GLY A 195 -10.80 -4.26 -21.28
C GLY A 195 -10.11 -5.10 -20.20
N LEU A 196 -9.82 -6.37 -20.47
CA LEU A 196 -9.16 -7.27 -19.50
C LEU A 196 -7.75 -6.79 -19.14
N ILE A 197 -6.92 -6.50 -20.16
CA ILE A 197 -5.54 -6.02 -19.95
C ILE A 197 -5.57 -4.68 -19.21
N LEU A 198 -6.45 -3.77 -19.62
CA LEU A 198 -6.57 -2.47 -18.97
C LEU A 198 -7.05 -2.60 -17.52
N GLY A 199 -7.97 -3.53 -17.25
CA GLY A 199 -8.46 -3.82 -15.90
C GLY A 199 -7.36 -4.30 -14.97
N ILE A 200 -6.50 -5.21 -15.44
CA ILE A 200 -5.33 -5.67 -14.70
C ILE A 200 -4.36 -4.51 -14.43
N LEU A 201 -4.05 -3.69 -15.44
CA LEU A 201 -3.13 -2.57 -15.26
C LEU A 201 -3.67 -1.50 -14.30
N VAL A 202 -4.96 -1.18 -14.39
CA VAL A 202 -5.63 -0.23 -13.49
C VAL A 202 -5.71 -0.79 -12.08
N GLY A 203 -6.11 -2.05 -11.92
CA GLY A 203 -6.14 -2.75 -10.64
C GLY A 203 -4.77 -2.76 -9.97
N ALA A 204 -3.74 -3.14 -10.73
CA ALA A 204 -2.37 -3.15 -10.23
C ALA A 204 -1.91 -1.74 -9.83
N PHE A 205 -2.16 -0.72 -10.65
CA PHE A 205 -1.79 0.65 -10.27
C PHE A 205 -2.49 1.10 -8.98
N LEU A 206 -3.78 0.83 -8.82
CA LEU A 206 -4.55 1.22 -7.64
C LEU A 206 -4.13 0.42 -6.39
N ALA A 207 -3.84 -0.87 -6.53
CA ALA A 207 -3.28 -1.69 -5.46
C ALA A 207 -1.91 -1.17 -5.02
N GLY A 208 -1.02 -0.89 -5.98
CA GLY A 208 0.29 -0.30 -5.69
C GLY A 208 0.21 1.08 -5.05
N TYR A 209 -0.72 1.93 -5.50
CA TYR A 209 -1.02 3.21 -4.86
C TYR A 209 -1.42 3.00 -3.40
N SER A 210 -2.33 2.04 -3.12
CA SER A 210 -2.81 1.76 -1.75
C SER A 210 -1.66 1.40 -0.80
N PHE A 211 -0.73 0.56 -1.26
CA PHE A 211 0.41 0.15 -0.45
C PHE A 211 1.49 1.23 -0.34
N LEU A 212 1.66 2.10 -1.34
CA LEU A 212 2.55 3.25 -1.25
C LEU A 212 1.99 4.35 -0.36
N ASP A 213 0.67 4.44 -0.19
CA ASP A 213 0.07 5.38 0.75
C ASP A 213 0.51 5.12 2.18
N TYR A 214 0.66 3.85 2.54
CA TYR A 214 1.04 3.42 3.87
C TYR A 214 2.30 4.09 4.47
N PRO A 215 3.50 4.05 3.84
CA PRO A 215 4.68 4.75 4.34
C PRO A 215 4.54 6.29 4.30
N MET A 216 3.69 6.84 3.43
CA MET A 216 3.43 8.29 3.31
C MET A 216 2.50 8.79 4.41
N ALA A 217 1.42 8.05 4.69
CA ALA A 217 0.45 8.29 5.74
C ALA A 217 1.12 8.33 7.12
N ARG A 218 2.01 7.36 7.38
CA ARG A 218 2.81 7.31 8.61
C ARG A 218 3.71 8.52 8.83
N ARG A 219 4.15 9.18 7.75
CA ARG A 219 4.94 10.42 7.79
C ARG A 219 4.08 11.68 7.80
N GLY A 220 2.77 11.51 7.89
CA GLY A 220 1.80 12.59 7.92
C GLY A 220 1.72 13.38 6.61
N MET A 221 2.03 12.76 5.47
CA MET A 221 1.99 13.42 4.18
C MET A 221 0.54 13.76 3.77
N ASP A 222 0.32 14.98 3.30
CA ASP A 222 -1.00 15.42 2.83
C ASP A 222 -1.44 14.69 1.54
N GLY A 223 -2.75 14.54 1.33
CA GLY A 223 -3.32 13.85 0.16
C GLY A 223 -2.84 14.36 -1.20
N THR A 224 -2.63 15.68 -1.33
CA THR A 224 -2.12 16.29 -2.58
C THR A 224 -0.65 15.92 -2.85
N LYS A 225 0.17 15.87 -1.79
CA LYS A 225 1.57 15.43 -1.86
C LYS A 225 1.66 13.93 -2.15
N LYS A 226 0.80 13.12 -1.52
CA LYS A 226 0.64 11.68 -1.78
C LYS A 226 0.34 11.42 -3.26
N ASN A 227 -0.67 12.09 -3.82
CA ASN A 227 -1.01 11.98 -5.24
C ASN A 227 0.18 12.34 -6.14
N ARG A 228 0.76 13.52 -5.94
CA ARG A 228 1.90 13.98 -6.76
C ARG A 228 3.06 12.99 -6.69
N TYR A 229 3.34 12.44 -5.51
CA TYR A 229 4.41 11.48 -5.31
C TYR A 229 4.14 10.18 -6.08
N VAL A 230 2.95 9.58 -5.95
CA VAL A 230 2.62 8.32 -6.63
C VAL A 230 2.60 8.51 -8.15
N PHE A 231 2.03 9.60 -8.67
CA PHE A 231 2.05 9.87 -10.10
C PHE A 231 3.47 10.16 -10.64
N SER A 232 4.36 10.74 -9.84
CA SER A 232 5.77 10.91 -10.23
C SER A 232 6.55 9.59 -10.24
N HIS A 233 6.07 8.57 -9.51
CA HIS A 233 6.67 7.25 -9.37
C HIS A 233 5.73 6.12 -9.85
N TRP A 234 4.87 6.43 -10.81
CA TRP A 234 3.76 5.56 -11.22
C TRP A 234 4.22 4.17 -11.68
N GLY A 235 5.40 4.08 -12.30
CA GLY A 235 5.99 2.80 -12.69
C GLY A 235 6.24 1.89 -11.49
N TYR A 236 6.82 2.41 -10.40
CA TYR A 236 7.02 1.62 -9.17
C TYR A 236 5.69 1.20 -8.54
N ALA A 237 4.69 2.07 -8.55
CA ALA A 237 3.35 1.75 -8.07
C ALA A 237 2.73 0.60 -8.89
N LEU A 238 2.73 0.72 -10.22
CA LEU A 238 2.23 -0.31 -11.11
C LEU A 238 2.97 -1.65 -10.90
N GLY A 239 4.30 -1.62 -10.80
CA GLY A 239 5.12 -2.81 -10.59
C GLY A 239 4.82 -3.52 -9.26
N LEU A 240 4.74 -2.74 -8.18
CA LEU A 240 4.38 -3.25 -6.85
C LEU A 240 3.01 -3.92 -6.88
N GLY A 241 2.03 -3.28 -7.50
CA GLY A 241 0.68 -3.82 -7.61
C GLY A 241 0.57 -5.05 -8.50
N LEU A 242 1.30 -5.11 -9.62
CA LEU A 242 1.38 -6.31 -10.46
C LEU A 242 1.96 -7.50 -9.67
N GLY A 243 3.00 -7.25 -8.86
CA GLY A 243 3.55 -8.26 -7.96
C GLY A 243 2.52 -8.73 -6.94
N PHE A 244 1.80 -7.78 -6.31
CA PHE A 244 0.73 -8.06 -5.36
C PHE A 244 -0.41 -8.88 -5.97
N GLU A 245 -0.93 -8.50 -7.14
CA GLU A 245 -1.98 -9.23 -7.83
C GLU A 245 -1.57 -10.66 -8.17
N LEU A 246 -0.33 -10.89 -8.64
CA LEU A 246 0.19 -12.25 -8.82
C LEU A 246 0.28 -13.02 -7.50
N GLY A 247 0.63 -12.34 -6.41
CA GLY A 247 0.61 -12.92 -5.06
C GLY A 247 -0.79 -13.35 -4.63
N LEU A 248 -1.84 -12.60 -5.00
CA LEU A 248 -3.23 -12.95 -4.71
C LEU A 248 -3.68 -14.26 -5.40
N LEU A 249 -3.11 -14.58 -6.56
CA LEU A 249 -3.42 -15.82 -7.31
C LEU A 249 -2.97 -17.09 -6.58
N ILE A 250 -2.06 -16.97 -5.61
CA ILE A 250 -1.55 -18.11 -4.82
C ILE A 250 -2.29 -18.13 -3.47
N PRO A 251 -3.24 -19.05 -3.22
CA PRO A 251 -4.19 -18.94 -2.10
C PRO A 251 -3.54 -18.86 -0.72
N PHE A 252 -2.60 -19.76 -0.43
CA PHE A 252 -1.90 -19.77 0.87
C PHE A 252 -1.01 -18.53 1.00
N PHE A 253 -0.22 -18.22 -0.03
CA PHE A 253 0.65 -17.05 -0.03
C PHE A 253 -0.12 -15.74 0.16
N ASN A 254 -1.29 -15.61 -0.48
CA ASN A 254 -2.22 -14.50 -0.29
C ASN A 254 -2.60 -14.32 1.19
N LEU A 255 -3.07 -15.41 1.82
CA LEU A 255 -3.53 -15.36 3.21
C LEU A 255 -2.41 -15.03 4.21
N PHE A 256 -1.20 -15.56 4.01
CA PHE A 256 -0.11 -15.44 4.99
C PHE A 256 0.84 -14.26 4.74
N LEU A 257 1.19 -13.99 3.48
CA LEU A 257 2.41 -13.24 3.13
C LEU A 257 2.17 -12.05 2.20
N SER A 258 1.11 -12.06 1.39
CA SER A 258 0.93 -11.04 0.34
C SER A 258 0.86 -9.61 0.89
N THR A 259 0.00 -9.37 1.88
CA THR A 259 -0.17 -8.03 2.49
C THR A 259 1.07 -7.57 3.26
N PRO A 260 1.68 -8.41 4.13
CA PRO A 260 2.95 -8.04 4.79
C PRO A 260 4.11 -7.82 3.81
N ALA A 261 4.21 -8.62 2.75
CA ALA A 261 5.23 -8.45 1.71
C ALA A 261 5.04 -7.13 0.96
N ALA A 262 3.80 -6.76 0.62
CA ALA A 262 3.49 -5.48 -0.01
C ALA A 262 3.86 -4.29 0.88
N ALA A 263 3.59 -4.36 2.20
CA ALA A 263 3.96 -3.31 3.15
C ALA A 263 5.48 -3.14 3.31
N VAL A 264 6.23 -4.24 3.32
CA VAL A 264 7.70 -4.20 3.31
C VAL A 264 8.21 -3.63 2.00
N ALA A 265 7.70 -4.11 0.86
CA ALA A 265 8.11 -3.63 -0.45
C ALA A 265 7.83 -2.13 -0.62
N SER A 266 6.65 -1.65 -0.22
CA SER A 266 6.28 -0.24 -0.33
C SER A 266 7.17 0.67 0.51
N SER A 267 7.46 0.28 1.74
CA SER A 267 8.35 1.03 2.65
C SER A 267 9.77 1.15 2.07
N ARG A 268 10.27 0.05 1.47
CA ARG A 268 11.58 0.02 0.83
C ARG A 268 11.63 0.83 -0.46
N ILE A 269 10.60 0.73 -1.31
CA ILE A 269 10.45 1.54 -2.52
C ILE A 269 10.41 3.03 -2.16
N TYR A 270 9.65 3.38 -1.13
CA TYR A 270 9.51 4.75 -0.66
C TYR A 270 10.87 5.36 -0.25
N LEU A 271 11.61 4.68 0.64
CA LEU A 271 12.91 5.16 1.09
C LEU A 271 13.93 5.29 -0.06
N LYS A 272 13.99 4.29 -0.96
CA LYS A 272 14.93 4.30 -2.09
C LYS A 272 14.65 5.47 -3.05
N THR A 273 13.38 5.73 -3.36
CA THR A 273 12.99 6.79 -4.31
C THR A 273 13.08 8.18 -3.68
N GLN A 274 12.78 8.33 -2.39
CA GLN A 274 12.92 9.60 -1.67
C GLN A 274 14.40 10.03 -1.54
N ALA A 275 15.30 9.10 -1.24
CA ALA A 275 16.74 9.34 -1.23
C ALA A 275 17.26 9.79 -2.61
N SER A 276 16.72 9.24 -3.70
CA SER A 276 17.04 9.66 -5.06
C SER A 276 16.53 11.07 -5.38
N GLN A 277 15.29 11.40 -5.00
CA GLN A 277 14.65 12.67 -5.32
C GLN A 277 15.32 13.86 -4.62
N SER A 278 15.58 13.72 -3.32
CA SER A 278 16.28 14.72 -2.50
C SER A 278 17.70 15.02 -2.98
N SER A 279 18.40 14.03 -3.54
CA SER A 279 19.73 14.26 -4.09
C SER A 279 19.73 15.00 -5.42
N SER A 280 18.76 14.74 -6.30
CA SER A 280 18.60 15.51 -7.54
C SER A 280 18.32 16.99 -7.23
N GLN A 281 17.53 17.25 -6.20
CA GLN A 281 17.21 18.61 -5.75
C GLN A 281 18.45 19.33 -5.17
N ASN A 282 19.23 18.67 -4.30
CA ASN A 282 20.48 19.25 -3.77
C ASN A 282 21.55 19.51 -4.85
N THR A 283 21.61 18.68 -5.89
CA THR A 283 22.57 18.87 -6.99
C THR A 283 22.17 20.06 -7.86
N PHE A 284 20.87 20.25 -8.09
CA PHE A 284 20.32 21.41 -8.80
C PHE A 284 20.59 22.72 -8.07
N PHE A 285 20.35 22.77 -6.75
CA PHE A 285 20.64 23.96 -5.94
C PHE A 285 22.13 24.32 -5.93
N ARG A 286 23.04 23.35 -5.72
CA ARG A 286 24.49 23.60 -5.78
C ARG A 286 24.96 24.14 -7.13
N LYS A 287 24.38 23.65 -8.22
CA LYS A 287 24.73 24.12 -9.56
C LYS A 287 24.34 25.59 -9.75
N HIS A 288 23.13 25.96 -9.33
CA HIS A 288 22.64 27.34 -9.40
C HIS A 288 23.41 28.30 -8.48
N GLU A 289 23.81 27.86 -7.29
CA GLU A 289 24.63 28.66 -6.37
C GLU A 289 26.03 28.92 -6.99
N SER A 290 26.66 27.90 -7.58
CA SER A 290 27.96 28.03 -8.28
C SER A 290 27.92 28.83 -9.59
N GLU A 291 26.74 28.99 -10.19
CA GLU A 291 26.52 29.84 -11.36
C GLU A 291 26.24 31.29 -10.92
N SER A 292 25.55 31.50 -9.79
CA SER A 292 25.36 32.82 -9.19
C SER A 292 26.67 33.43 -8.71
N GLU A 293 27.55 32.65 -8.06
CA GLU A 293 28.87 33.12 -7.59
C GLU A 293 29.84 33.42 -8.73
N ARG A 294 29.64 32.86 -9.92
CA ARG A 294 30.47 33.13 -11.11
C ARG A 294 30.07 34.36 -11.90
N VAL A 295 28.89 34.92 -11.62
CA VAL A 295 28.34 36.10 -12.31
C VAL A 295 28.50 37.37 -11.46
N SER A 296 28.96 37.23 -10.21
CA SER A 296 29.39 38.29 -9.29
C SER A 296 30.90 38.47 -9.27
#